data_AF-A0A974VNY9-F1
#
_entry.id   AF-A0A974VNY9-F1
#
_cell.length_a   1.000
_cell.length_b   1.000
_cell.length_c   1.000
_cell.angle_alpha   90.00
_cell.angle_beta   90.00
_cell.angle_gamma   90.00
#
_symmetry.space_group_name_H-M   'P 1'
#
loop_
_entity.id
_entity.type
_entity.pdbx_description
1 polymer ?
#
loop_
_entity_poly.entity_id
_entity_poly.type
_entity_poly.pdbx_seq_one_letter_code
_entity_poly.pdbx_strand_id
1 'polypeptide(L)'
;MLSDLPSTTRRWRAGELSDAAYAGLYFLHWQVELNGTRCAARKSKQTPRPDIPLWLRQWQDADDVSPRLSECLGQYQFLGVIPNVTAALCAWLRNDWPLRLCERIPSPREVLGMQTTGIRPVTIFSEFPRLLQPMLGKPNAYAFMVHDLEHAWKFNHDPELHRGQVGFFLRLQDTVERGLATPYLDDATFADKFDYLMSDMNTHPVHSLQYLRAILIECGLRKEGKPSHAELSVHAYEDITALVAGLGWGVLPKSAVNPRLMPGE
;
A
#
# COMPACT_ATOMS: atom_id res chain seq x y z
N MET A 1 9.90 6.58 -24.95
CA MET A 1 10.65 5.63 -24.11
C MET A 1 9.76 4.65 -23.37
N LEU A 2 8.47 4.93 -23.17
CA LEU A 2 7.48 3.87 -22.93
C LEU A 2 7.34 2.86 -24.09
N SER A 3 8.00 3.10 -25.23
CA SER A 3 8.10 2.18 -26.38
C SER A 3 8.71 0.82 -26.02
N ASP A 4 9.58 0.76 -25.02
CA ASP A 4 10.26 -0.47 -24.61
C ASP A 4 9.52 -1.20 -23.47
N LEU A 5 8.52 -0.54 -22.88
CA LEU A 5 7.69 -1.13 -21.84
C LEU A 5 6.93 -2.37 -22.34
N PRO A 6 6.31 -2.40 -23.55
CA PRO A 6 5.70 -3.62 -24.09
C PRO A 6 6.64 -4.82 -24.18
N SER A 7 7.92 -4.61 -24.52
CA SER A 7 8.93 -5.68 -24.54
C SER A 7 9.21 -6.18 -23.13
N THR A 8 9.41 -5.24 -22.18
CA THR A 8 9.66 -5.53 -20.77
C THR A 8 8.50 -6.30 -20.13
N THR A 9 7.26 -5.88 -20.39
CA THR A 9 6.04 -6.58 -19.95
C THR A 9 5.95 -7.99 -20.53
N ARG A 10 6.31 -8.17 -21.80
CA ARG A 10 6.29 -9.49 -22.44
C ARG A 10 7.27 -10.46 -21.79
N ARG A 11 8.50 -10.01 -21.50
CA ARG A 11 9.52 -10.80 -20.80
C ARG A 11 9.05 -11.22 -19.41
N TRP A 12 8.47 -10.29 -18.66
CA TRP A 12 7.88 -10.59 -17.35
C TRP A 12 6.73 -11.60 -17.44
N ARG A 13 5.76 -11.41 -18.34
CA ARG A 13 4.67 -12.37 -18.55
C ARG A 13 5.16 -13.74 -19.05
N ALA A 14 6.33 -13.80 -19.71
CA ALA A 14 6.98 -15.04 -20.11
C ALA A 14 7.77 -15.72 -18.97
N GLY A 15 7.86 -15.11 -17.78
CA GLY A 15 8.60 -15.63 -16.63
C GLY A 15 10.10 -15.37 -16.68
N GLU A 16 10.59 -14.56 -17.63
CA GLU A 16 12.02 -14.21 -17.75
C GLU A 16 12.45 -13.13 -16.75
N LEU A 17 11.49 -12.40 -16.17
CA LEU A 17 11.73 -11.40 -15.15
C LEU A 17 10.92 -11.75 -13.90
N SER A 18 11.52 -11.57 -12.73
CA SER A 18 10.76 -11.57 -11.48
C SER A 18 9.85 -10.34 -11.40
N ASP A 19 8.84 -10.41 -10.54
CA ASP A 19 7.94 -9.28 -10.24
C ASP A 19 8.71 -8.02 -9.83
N ALA A 20 9.70 -8.17 -8.94
CA ALA A 20 10.52 -7.07 -8.46
C ALA A 20 11.38 -6.47 -9.59
N ALA A 21 11.97 -7.33 -10.44
CA ALA A 21 12.77 -6.91 -11.58
C ALA A 21 11.93 -6.12 -12.59
N TYR A 22 10.73 -6.62 -12.91
CA TYR A 22 9.78 -5.93 -13.77
C TYR A 22 9.34 -4.58 -13.18
N ALA A 23 9.01 -4.53 -11.88
CA ALA A 23 8.66 -3.28 -11.20
C ALA A 23 9.81 -2.26 -11.23
N GLY A 24 11.05 -2.70 -11.03
CA GLY A 24 12.24 -1.87 -11.14
C GLY A 24 12.45 -1.28 -12.54
N LEU A 25 12.32 -2.10 -13.59
CA LEU A 25 12.41 -1.62 -14.97
C LEU A 25 11.25 -0.71 -15.35
N TYR A 26 10.02 -1.03 -14.92
CA TYR A 26 8.85 -0.18 -15.10
C TYR A 26 9.08 1.21 -14.49
N PHE A 27 9.58 1.27 -13.26
CA PHE A 27 9.94 2.52 -12.60
C PHE A 27 10.95 3.33 -13.41
N LEU A 28 11.98 2.67 -13.97
CA LEU A 28 13.02 3.33 -14.73
C LEU A 28 12.53 3.83 -16.08
N HIS A 29 11.77 3.03 -16.84
CA HIS A 29 11.17 3.47 -18.10
C HIS A 29 10.34 4.75 -17.92
N TRP A 30 9.54 4.82 -16.86
CA TRP A 30 8.78 6.03 -16.53
C TRP A 30 9.66 7.20 -16.09
N GLN A 31 10.69 6.97 -15.28
CA GLN A 31 11.62 8.01 -14.87
C GLN A 31 12.31 8.66 -16.06
N VAL A 32 12.72 7.86 -17.05
CA VAL A 32 13.33 8.37 -18.27
C VAL A 32 12.30 9.05 -19.17
N GLU A 33 11.08 8.53 -19.31
CA GLU A 33 10.02 9.19 -20.07
C GLU A 33 9.71 10.59 -19.52
N LEU A 34 9.59 10.72 -18.19
CA LEU A 34 9.19 11.98 -17.55
C LEU A 34 10.34 13.01 -17.50
N ASN A 35 11.58 12.55 -17.32
CA ASN A 35 12.70 13.44 -16.97
C ASN A 35 13.89 13.36 -17.95
N GLY A 36 13.80 12.52 -18.99
CA GLY A 36 14.88 12.27 -19.94
C GLY A 36 16.15 11.76 -19.25
N THR A 37 17.31 12.15 -19.78
CA THR A 37 18.63 11.77 -19.23
C THR A 37 18.94 12.39 -17.86
N ARG A 38 18.10 13.31 -17.38
CA ARG A 38 18.24 13.98 -16.07
C ARG A 38 17.44 13.30 -14.97
N CYS A 39 16.89 12.11 -15.21
CA CYS A 39 16.04 11.39 -14.26
C CYS A 39 16.74 10.98 -12.96
N ALA A 40 18.07 10.96 -12.94
CA ALA A 40 18.86 10.53 -11.80
C ALA A 40 20.06 11.45 -11.51
N ALA A 41 20.47 11.49 -10.24
CA ALA A 41 21.69 12.13 -9.75
C ALA A 41 22.44 11.20 -8.81
N ARG A 42 23.78 11.26 -8.81
CA ARG A 42 24.62 10.45 -7.91
C ARG A 42 24.41 10.90 -6.45
N LYS A 43 24.25 9.96 -5.52
CA LYS A 43 24.20 10.25 -4.07
C LYS A 43 25.58 10.56 -3.49
N SER A 44 26.64 10.06 -4.14
CA SER A 44 28.02 10.17 -3.69
C SER A 44 28.95 10.64 -4.81
N LYS A 45 30.06 11.31 -4.48
CA LYS A 45 31.04 11.78 -5.49
C LYS A 45 31.83 10.63 -6.10
N GLN A 46 31.97 9.52 -5.37
CA GLN A 46 32.65 8.30 -5.79
C GLN A 46 31.85 7.49 -6.81
N THR A 47 30.53 7.71 -6.87
CA THR A 47 29.65 7.04 -7.83
C THR A 47 29.77 7.71 -9.22
N PRO A 48 29.94 6.93 -10.31
CA PRO A 48 29.93 7.46 -11.66
C PRO A 48 28.66 8.27 -11.95
N ARG A 49 28.74 9.23 -12.88
CA ARG A 49 27.53 9.94 -13.34
C ARG A 49 26.55 8.93 -13.98
N PRO A 50 25.23 9.11 -13.82
CA PRO A 50 24.24 8.28 -14.48
C PRO A 50 24.45 8.25 -16.00
N ASP A 51 24.46 7.05 -16.57
CA ASP A 51 24.47 6.82 -18.02
C ASP A 51 23.21 6.01 -18.38
N ILE A 52 22.10 6.74 -18.50
CA ILE A 52 20.77 6.15 -18.69
C ILE A 52 20.71 5.29 -19.97
N PRO A 53 21.22 5.74 -21.14
CA PRO A 53 21.23 4.89 -22.34
C PRO A 53 22.07 3.63 -22.19
N LEU A 54 23.16 3.66 -21.43
CA LEU A 54 23.94 2.47 -21.13
C LEU A 54 23.17 1.50 -20.24
N TRP A 55 22.53 2.00 -19.17
CA TRP A 55 21.73 1.18 -18.26
C TRP A 55 20.61 0.43 -18.98
N LEU A 56 19.81 1.14 -19.78
CA LEU A 56 18.70 0.53 -20.52
C LEU A 56 19.19 -0.58 -21.47
N ARG A 57 20.28 -0.34 -22.20
CA ARG A 57 20.90 -1.35 -23.07
C ARG A 57 21.39 -2.57 -22.29
N GLN A 58 22.03 -2.35 -21.14
CA GLN A 58 22.56 -3.44 -20.32
C GLN A 58 21.47 -4.32 -19.68
N TRP A 59 20.27 -3.79 -19.49
CA TRP A 59 19.16 -4.52 -18.87
C TRP A 59 18.22 -5.17 -19.87
N GLN A 60 18.22 -4.70 -21.13
CA GLN A 60 17.35 -5.22 -22.18
C GLN A 60 17.56 -6.72 -22.45
N ASP A 61 18.81 -7.19 -22.36
CA ASP A 61 19.20 -8.56 -22.75
C ASP A 61 19.76 -9.39 -21.58
N ALA A 62 19.68 -8.89 -20.34
CA ALA A 62 20.20 -9.60 -19.18
C ALA A 62 19.18 -10.62 -18.64
N ASP A 63 19.67 -11.83 -18.34
CA ASP A 63 18.88 -12.94 -17.76
C ASP A 63 18.37 -12.60 -16.35
N ASP A 64 19.22 -11.98 -15.52
CA ASP A 64 18.81 -11.43 -14.22
C ASP A 64 19.35 -10.00 -14.07
N VAL A 65 18.42 -9.05 -14.04
CA VAL A 65 18.71 -7.62 -13.86
C VAL A 65 18.68 -7.20 -12.39
N SER A 66 18.20 -8.04 -11.48
CA SER A 66 17.84 -7.64 -10.12
C SER A 66 19.02 -7.09 -9.31
N PRO A 67 20.22 -7.72 -9.30
CA PRO A 67 21.36 -7.20 -8.55
C PRO A 67 21.81 -5.82 -9.06
N ARG A 68 21.86 -5.64 -10.38
CA ARG A 68 22.27 -4.38 -11.02
C ARG A 68 21.24 -3.27 -10.81
N LEU A 69 19.95 -3.61 -10.90
CA LEU A 69 18.87 -2.67 -10.59
C LEU A 69 18.93 -2.23 -9.12
N SER A 70 19.11 -3.17 -8.19
CA SER A 70 19.21 -2.83 -6.77
C SER A 70 20.41 -1.94 -6.48
N GLU A 71 21.57 -2.22 -7.10
CA GLU A 71 22.75 -1.37 -6.96
C GLU A 71 22.48 0.05 -7.49
N CYS A 72 21.92 0.15 -8.69
CA CYS A 72 21.56 1.43 -9.31
C CYS A 72 20.60 2.24 -8.42
N LEU A 73 19.48 1.64 -8.00
CA LEU A 73 18.50 2.29 -7.12
C LEU A 73 19.12 2.70 -5.76
N GLY A 74 20.10 1.93 -5.27
CA GLY A 74 20.88 2.25 -4.09
C GLY A 74 21.78 3.48 -4.24
N GLN A 75 22.47 3.61 -5.38
CA GLN A 75 23.51 4.61 -5.61
C GLN A 75 23.01 5.96 -6.13
N TYR A 76 21.81 6.00 -6.72
CA TYR A 76 21.27 7.19 -7.37
C TYR A 76 19.99 7.71 -6.71
N GLN A 77 19.84 9.03 -6.71
CA GLN A 77 18.63 9.75 -6.33
C GLN A 77 17.84 10.07 -7.60
N PHE A 78 16.56 9.69 -7.64
CA PHE A 78 15.70 9.92 -8.79
C PHE A 78 14.88 11.20 -8.63
N LEU A 79 14.63 11.89 -9.74
CA LEU A 79 13.98 13.19 -9.75
C LEU A 79 12.50 13.05 -9.39
N GLY A 80 12.03 13.87 -8.44
CA GLY A 80 10.63 13.89 -8.00
C GLY A 80 10.19 12.64 -7.21
N VAL A 81 11.14 11.78 -6.82
CA VAL A 81 10.84 10.54 -6.07
C VAL A 81 11.48 10.60 -4.70
N ILE A 82 10.67 10.39 -3.66
CA ILE A 82 11.19 10.30 -2.28
C ILE A 82 12.06 9.03 -2.10
N PRO A 83 13.11 9.08 -1.25
CA PRO A 83 14.04 7.96 -1.09
C PRO A 83 13.39 6.62 -0.70
N ASN A 84 12.29 6.68 0.07
CA ASN A 84 11.55 5.51 0.56
C ASN A 84 11.11 4.56 -0.57
N VAL A 85 10.70 5.12 -1.71
CA VAL A 85 10.25 4.34 -2.88
C VAL A 85 11.39 3.50 -3.44
N THR A 86 12.57 4.11 -3.64
CA THR A 86 13.75 3.37 -4.11
C THR A 86 14.27 2.38 -3.08
N ALA A 87 14.14 2.68 -1.78
CA ALA A 87 14.48 1.75 -0.71
C ALA A 87 13.56 0.52 -0.72
N ALA A 88 12.26 0.70 -0.93
CA ALA A 88 11.30 -0.40 -1.07
C ALA A 88 11.59 -1.29 -2.27
N LEU A 89 11.87 -0.69 -3.44
CA LEU A 89 12.27 -1.46 -4.62
C LEU A 89 13.56 -2.24 -4.39
N CYS A 90 14.58 -1.63 -3.78
CA CYS A 90 15.82 -2.32 -3.43
C CYS A 90 15.57 -3.52 -2.51
N ALA A 91 14.77 -3.35 -1.45
CA ALA A 91 14.44 -4.43 -0.53
C ALA A 91 13.66 -5.55 -1.23
N TRP A 92 12.74 -5.21 -2.13
CA TRP A 92 11.99 -6.21 -2.91
C TRP A 92 12.89 -6.97 -3.90
N LEU A 93 13.79 -6.28 -4.61
CA LEU A 93 14.77 -6.88 -5.53
C LEU A 93 15.73 -7.84 -4.84
N ARG A 94 16.04 -7.59 -3.56
CA ARG A 94 16.86 -8.48 -2.72
C ARG A 94 16.06 -9.58 -2.02
N ASN A 95 14.75 -9.62 -2.23
CA ASN A 95 13.83 -10.52 -1.55
C ASN A 95 13.80 -10.33 -0.01
N ASP A 96 14.15 -9.13 0.47
CA ASP A 96 14.08 -8.76 1.89
C ASP A 96 12.63 -8.49 2.30
N TRP A 97 11.83 -7.87 1.41
CA TRP A 97 10.44 -7.50 1.67
C TRP A 97 9.48 -8.25 0.74
N PRO A 98 8.45 -8.94 1.28
CA PRO A 98 7.55 -9.75 0.48
C PRO A 98 6.44 -8.86 -0.12
N LEU A 99 6.71 -8.26 -1.28
CA LEU A 99 5.69 -7.51 -2.03
C LEU A 99 5.12 -8.38 -3.15
N ARG A 100 3.86 -8.12 -3.50
CA ARG A 100 3.16 -8.81 -4.59
C ARG A 100 2.83 -7.85 -5.71
N LEU A 101 3.26 -8.16 -6.92
CA LEU A 101 2.86 -7.40 -8.09
C LEU A 101 1.39 -7.70 -8.45
N CYS A 102 0.64 -6.67 -8.82
CA CYS A 102 -0.76 -6.82 -9.25
C CYS A 102 -1.01 -6.05 -10.56
N GLU A 103 -1.63 -6.69 -11.56
CA GLU A 103 -2.06 -6.04 -12.82
C GLU A 103 -3.48 -5.43 -12.74
N ARG A 104 -4.09 -5.49 -11.56
CA ARG A 104 -5.36 -4.85 -11.24
C ARG A 104 -5.32 -4.34 -9.81
N ILE A 105 -6.24 -3.44 -9.48
CA ILE A 105 -6.45 -3.01 -8.11
C ILE A 105 -7.07 -4.20 -7.33
N PRO A 106 -6.43 -4.71 -6.28
CA PRO A 106 -7.01 -5.75 -5.43
C PRO A 106 -8.22 -5.21 -4.67
N SER A 107 -9.21 -6.07 -4.43
CA SER A 107 -10.33 -5.74 -3.56
C SER A 107 -9.90 -5.58 -2.10
N PRO A 108 -10.67 -4.88 -1.25
CA PRO A 108 -10.36 -4.75 0.18
C PRO A 108 -10.07 -6.07 0.89
N ARG A 109 -10.84 -7.13 0.57
CA ARG A 109 -10.63 -8.47 1.15
C ARG A 109 -9.32 -9.11 0.72
N GLU A 110 -8.90 -8.90 -0.53
CA GLU A 110 -7.62 -9.40 -1.02
C GLU A 110 -6.45 -8.65 -0.38
N VAL A 111 -6.60 -7.33 -0.20
CA VAL A 111 -5.61 -6.51 0.51
C VAL A 111 -5.51 -6.94 1.97
N LEU A 112 -6.64 -7.16 2.66
CA LEU A 112 -6.66 -7.71 4.01
C LEU A 112 -5.90 -9.04 4.10
N GLY A 113 -6.23 -9.99 3.22
CA GLY A 113 -5.55 -11.28 3.15
C GLY A 113 -4.03 -11.16 2.97
N MET A 114 -3.57 -10.30 2.06
CA MET A 114 -2.13 -10.02 1.89
C MET A 114 -1.50 -9.45 3.16
N GLN A 115 -2.12 -8.45 3.78
CA GLN A 115 -1.59 -7.79 4.98
C GLN A 115 -1.45 -8.73 6.18
N THR A 116 -2.35 -9.70 6.32
CA THR A 116 -2.28 -10.70 7.41
C THR A 116 -1.03 -11.58 7.33
N THR A 117 -0.44 -11.69 6.15
CA THR A 117 0.79 -12.45 5.88
C THR A 117 2.03 -11.56 5.76
N GLY A 118 1.90 -10.26 6.05
CA GLY A 118 3.00 -9.31 5.89
C GLY A 118 3.26 -8.89 4.44
N ILE A 119 2.33 -9.17 3.52
CA ILE A 119 2.48 -8.84 2.10
C ILE A 119 1.80 -7.50 1.80
N ARG A 120 2.45 -6.66 0.98
CA ARG A 120 1.85 -5.46 0.39
C ARG A 120 1.73 -5.58 -1.14
N PRO A 121 0.59 -5.19 -1.74
CA PRO A 121 0.48 -5.10 -3.18
C PRO A 121 1.31 -3.94 -3.74
N VAL A 122 1.83 -4.13 -4.94
CA VAL A 122 2.36 -3.07 -5.81
C VAL A 122 1.67 -3.20 -7.16
N THR A 123 0.88 -2.20 -7.52
CA THR A 123 0.00 -2.27 -8.69
C THR A 123 0.67 -1.64 -9.90
N ILE A 124 0.68 -2.36 -11.02
CA ILE A 124 1.20 -1.87 -12.31
C ILE A 124 0.17 -2.08 -13.40
N PHE A 125 -0.08 -1.04 -14.17
CA PHE A 125 -0.79 -1.13 -15.45
C PHE A 125 0.18 -0.74 -16.55
N SER A 126 0.42 -1.65 -17.50
CA SER A 126 1.39 -1.44 -18.60
C SER A 126 0.73 -1.25 -19.96
N GLU A 127 -0.61 -1.26 -20.02
CA GLU A 127 -1.38 -1.22 -21.26
C GLU A 127 -1.84 0.20 -21.60
N PHE A 128 -1.65 0.61 -22.87
CA PHE A 128 -2.17 1.88 -23.37
C PHE A 128 -3.64 1.74 -23.79
N PRO A 129 -4.47 2.78 -23.59
CA PRO A 129 -4.16 4.07 -22.96
C PRO A 129 -4.26 4.03 -21.43
N ARG A 130 -4.64 2.89 -20.82
CA ARG A 130 -4.98 2.79 -19.40
C ARG A 130 -3.87 3.28 -18.48
N LEU A 131 -2.61 3.00 -18.78
CA LEU A 131 -1.46 3.40 -17.94
C LEU A 131 -1.30 4.93 -17.78
N LEU A 132 -1.84 5.72 -18.71
CA LEU A 132 -1.81 7.18 -18.68
C LEU A 132 -3.01 7.80 -17.95
N GLN A 133 -4.02 7.01 -17.63
CA GLN A 133 -5.27 7.51 -17.03
C GLN A 133 -5.20 7.54 -15.50
N PRO A 134 -5.98 8.41 -14.83
CA PRO A 134 -6.04 8.45 -13.38
C PRO A 134 -6.42 7.12 -12.72
N MET A 135 -5.90 6.90 -11.50
CA MET A 135 -6.10 5.68 -10.69
C MET A 135 -6.25 6.05 -9.23
N LEU A 136 -7.46 5.91 -8.67
CA LEU A 136 -7.77 6.19 -7.26
C LEU A 136 -7.15 7.51 -6.75
N GLY A 137 -7.41 8.61 -7.47
CA GLY A 137 -6.89 9.93 -7.13
C GLY A 137 -5.43 10.19 -7.50
N LYS A 138 -4.71 9.20 -8.06
CA LYS A 138 -3.37 9.41 -8.64
C LYS A 138 -3.48 9.72 -10.13
N PRO A 139 -2.59 10.56 -10.69
CA PRO A 139 -2.71 11.04 -12.07
C PRO A 139 -2.54 9.94 -13.12
N ASN A 140 -1.76 8.89 -12.85
CA ASN A 140 -1.48 7.79 -13.78
C ASN A 140 -0.99 6.52 -13.04
N ALA A 141 -0.75 5.44 -13.79
CA ALA A 141 -0.27 4.16 -13.25
C ALA A 141 1.08 4.27 -12.54
N TYR A 142 1.99 5.11 -13.04
CA TYR A 142 3.29 5.30 -12.42
C TYR A 142 3.18 5.95 -11.04
N ALA A 143 2.41 7.04 -10.93
CA ALA A 143 2.17 7.69 -9.65
C ALA A 143 1.47 6.76 -8.65
N PHE A 144 0.59 5.87 -9.13
CA PHE A 144 -0.05 4.85 -8.31
C PHE A 144 0.95 3.78 -7.82
N MET A 145 1.79 3.23 -8.69
CA MET A 145 2.86 2.30 -8.31
C MET A 145 3.85 2.91 -7.30
N VAL A 146 4.26 4.17 -7.52
CA VAL A 146 5.13 4.90 -6.58
C VAL A 146 4.48 5.05 -5.21
N HIS A 147 3.18 5.32 -5.16
CA HIS A 147 2.42 5.39 -3.92
C HIS A 147 2.33 4.03 -3.21
N ASP A 148 2.09 2.94 -3.93
CA ASP A 148 2.11 1.59 -3.34
C ASP A 148 3.48 1.26 -2.73
N LEU A 149 4.57 1.63 -3.41
CA LEU A 149 5.94 1.45 -2.90
C LEU A 149 6.24 2.30 -1.66
N GLU A 150 5.68 3.50 -1.56
CA GLU A 150 5.77 4.31 -0.35
C GLU A 150 5.10 3.60 0.84
N HIS A 151 3.93 2.97 0.63
CA HIS A 151 3.27 2.18 1.67
C HIS A 151 4.01 0.91 2.01
N ALA A 152 4.57 0.23 1.01
CA ALA A 152 5.45 -0.91 1.24
C ALA A 152 6.62 -0.54 2.15
N TRP A 153 7.20 0.65 1.98
CA TRP A 153 8.22 1.17 2.89
C TRP A 153 7.68 1.38 4.30
N LYS A 154 6.59 2.14 4.46
CA LYS A 154 5.97 2.42 5.76
C LYS A 154 5.62 1.14 6.52
N PHE A 155 5.22 0.09 5.80
CA PHE A 155 4.82 -1.19 6.36
C PHE A 155 5.99 -2.07 6.82
N ASN A 156 7.13 -2.06 6.11
CA ASN A 156 8.21 -3.03 6.33
C ASN A 156 9.47 -2.46 6.99
N HIS A 157 9.69 -1.15 6.96
CA HIS A 157 10.96 -0.55 7.41
C HIS A 157 11.21 -0.66 8.92
N ASP A 158 10.14 -0.68 9.72
CA ASP A 158 10.19 -0.84 11.19
C ASP A 158 9.63 -2.23 11.57
N PRO A 159 10.48 -3.17 12.05
CA PRO A 159 10.04 -4.52 12.40
C PRO A 159 9.04 -4.61 13.56
N GLU A 160 9.03 -3.66 14.50
CA GLU A 160 8.06 -3.65 15.60
C GLU A 160 6.70 -3.19 15.09
N LEU A 161 6.69 -2.09 14.35
CA LEU A 161 5.47 -1.57 13.73
C LEU A 161 4.90 -2.57 12.70
N HIS A 162 5.74 -3.22 11.91
CA HIS A 162 5.35 -4.28 10.98
C HIS A 162 4.58 -5.40 11.70
N ARG A 163 5.15 -5.95 12.79
CA ARG A 163 4.48 -6.99 13.60
C ARG A 163 3.15 -6.51 14.17
N GLY A 164 3.10 -5.27 14.64
CA GLY A 164 1.86 -4.65 15.14
C GLY A 164 0.77 -4.57 14.06
N GLN A 165 1.12 -4.15 12.85
CA GLN A 165 0.19 -4.07 11.72
C GLN A 165 -0.30 -5.46 11.29
N VAL A 166 0.60 -6.43 11.11
CA VAL A 166 0.23 -7.81 10.80
C VAL A 166 -0.72 -8.37 11.85
N GLY A 167 -0.41 -8.16 13.14
CA GLY A 167 -1.28 -8.59 14.24
C GLY A 167 -2.67 -7.93 14.23
N PHE A 168 -2.74 -6.64 13.88
CA PHE A 168 -4.03 -5.95 13.70
C PHE A 168 -4.85 -6.57 12.56
N PHE A 169 -4.26 -6.75 11.37
CA PHE A 169 -4.97 -7.27 10.21
C PHE A 169 -5.39 -8.73 10.38
N LEU A 170 -4.61 -9.56 11.08
CA LEU A 170 -5.03 -10.92 11.46
C LEU A 170 -6.31 -10.92 12.30
N ARG A 171 -6.41 -10.03 13.30
CA ARG A 171 -7.60 -9.90 14.15
C ARG A 171 -8.81 -9.35 13.38
N LEU A 172 -8.56 -8.39 12.48
CA LEU A 172 -9.59 -7.86 11.59
C LEU A 172 -10.12 -8.95 10.64
N GLN A 173 -9.24 -9.79 10.09
CA GLN A 173 -9.63 -10.93 9.27
C GLN A 173 -10.47 -11.94 10.05
N ASP A 174 -10.06 -12.32 11.27
CA ASP A 174 -10.84 -13.22 12.14
C ASP A 174 -12.24 -12.64 12.44
N THR A 175 -12.36 -11.32 12.62
CA THR A 175 -13.65 -10.63 12.80
C THR A 175 -14.55 -10.75 11.57
N VAL A 176 -13.99 -10.65 10.38
CA VAL A 176 -14.70 -10.83 9.11
C VAL A 176 -15.14 -12.29 8.95
N GLU A 177 -14.24 -13.25 9.20
CA GLU A 177 -14.48 -14.68 8.99
C GLU A 177 -15.50 -15.26 9.97
N ARG A 178 -15.50 -14.78 11.22
CA ARG A 178 -16.50 -15.14 12.23
C ARG A 178 -17.83 -14.42 12.05
N GLY A 179 -17.92 -13.49 11.09
CA GLY A 179 -19.13 -12.70 10.86
C GLY A 179 -19.45 -11.74 12.02
N LEU A 180 -18.48 -11.35 12.84
CA LEU A 180 -18.70 -10.42 13.97
C LEU A 180 -19.10 -9.02 13.50
N ALA A 181 -18.66 -8.62 12.30
CA ALA A 181 -19.06 -7.36 11.67
C ALA A 181 -20.44 -7.42 10.98
N THR A 182 -20.99 -8.63 10.74
CA THR A 182 -22.24 -8.84 9.99
C THR A 182 -23.40 -7.98 10.46
N PRO A 183 -23.64 -7.80 11.79
CA PRO A 183 -24.74 -6.96 12.25
C PRO A 183 -24.69 -5.53 11.70
N TYR A 184 -23.51 -5.02 11.34
CA TYR A 184 -23.31 -3.64 10.90
C TYR A 184 -23.28 -3.48 9.37
N LEU A 185 -23.20 -4.57 8.60
CA LEU A 185 -23.00 -4.52 7.14
C LEU A 185 -24.25 -4.05 6.35
N ASP A 186 -25.43 -4.08 6.96
CA ASP A 186 -26.65 -3.51 6.35
C ASP A 186 -26.62 -1.97 6.27
N ASP A 187 -25.74 -1.32 7.05
CA ASP A 187 -25.49 0.12 6.96
C ASP A 187 -24.42 0.37 5.87
N ALA A 188 -24.84 0.88 4.71
CA ALA A 188 -23.95 1.10 3.56
C ALA A 188 -22.74 2.00 3.90
N THR A 189 -22.92 2.99 4.78
CA THR A 189 -21.81 3.88 5.18
C THR A 189 -20.77 3.12 6.01
N PHE A 190 -21.21 2.24 6.90
CA PHE A 190 -20.33 1.35 7.66
C PHE A 190 -19.62 0.38 6.71
N ALA A 191 -20.36 -0.25 5.79
CA ALA A 191 -19.80 -1.18 4.82
C ALA A 191 -18.65 -0.54 4.01
N ASP A 192 -18.87 0.65 3.45
CA ASP A 192 -17.86 1.38 2.68
C ASP A 192 -16.63 1.74 3.52
N LYS A 193 -16.83 2.23 4.75
CA LYS A 193 -15.72 2.57 5.66
C LYS A 193 -14.98 1.34 6.17
N PHE A 194 -15.68 0.22 6.33
CA PHE A 194 -15.08 -1.03 6.75
C PHE A 194 -14.25 -1.64 5.62
N ASP A 195 -14.72 -1.56 4.37
CA ASP A 195 -13.94 -1.85 3.17
C ASP A 195 -12.70 -0.96 3.08
N TYR A 196 -12.84 0.34 3.33
CA TYR A 196 -11.69 1.25 3.42
C TYR A 196 -10.66 0.76 4.45
N LEU A 197 -11.08 0.45 5.68
CA LEU A 197 -10.21 -0.06 6.74
C LEU A 197 -9.48 -1.35 6.35
N MET A 198 -10.19 -2.29 5.69
CA MET A 198 -9.58 -3.54 5.23
C MET A 198 -8.50 -3.30 4.16
N SER A 199 -8.67 -2.27 3.32
CA SER A 199 -7.73 -1.90 2.27
C SER A 199 -6.65 -0.89 2.70
N ASP A 200 -6.71 -0.37 3.93
CA ASP A 200 -5.89 0.77 4.34
C ASP A 200 -4.40 0.41 4.46
N MET A 201 -3.59 0.99 3.58
CA MET A 201 -2.15 0.79 3.54
C MET A 201 -1.33 1.80 4.35
N ASN A 202 -1.96 2.83 4.90
CA ASN A 202 -1.28 3.98 5.52
C ASN A 202 -1.06 3.85 7.02
N THR A 203 -1.87 3.04 7.71
CA THR A 203 -2.28 3.39 9.06
C THR A 203 -1.61 2.55 10.14
N HIS A 204 -1.11 3.22 11.17
CA HIS A 204 -0.58 2.61 12.38
C HIS A 204 -1.68 1.82 13.11
N PRO A 205 -1.40 0.65 13.73
CA PRO A 205 -2.42 -0.20 14.33
C PRO A 205 -3.38 0.53 15.31
N VAL A 206 -2.83 1.44 16.11
CA VAL A 206 -3.60 2.29 17.04
C VAL A 206 -4.60 3.17 16.31
N HIS A 207 -4.21 3.79 15.19
CA HIS A 207 -5.10 4.62 14.39
C HIS A 207 -6.16 3.78 13.68
N SER A 208 -5.80 2.59 13.18
CA SER A 208 -6.75 1.66 12.55
C SER A 208 -7.82 1.21 13.56
N LEU A 209 -7.43 0.97 14.81
CA LEU A 209 -8.35 0.62 15.90
C LEU A 209 -9.25 1.81 16.28
N GLN A 210 -8.69 3.01 16.38
CA GLN A 210 -9.47 4.23 16.63
C GLN A 210 -10.49 4.48 15.51
N TYR A 211 -10.08 4.28 14.26
CA TYR A 211 -10.95 4.38 13.09
C TYR A 211 -12.07 3.34 13.15
N LEU A 212 -11.76 2.07 13.40
CA LEU A 212 -12.76 1.01 13.56
C LEU A 212 -13.79 1.37 14.64
N ARG A 213 -13.31 1.85 15.79
CA ARG A 213 -14.19 2.29 16.88
C ARG A 213 -15.09 3.45 16.45
N ALA A 214 -14.55 4.45 15.76
CA ALA A 214 -15.31 5.59 15.28
C ALA A 214 -16.43 5.14 14.34
N ILE A 215 -16.14 4.28 13.35
CA ILE A 215 -17.14 3.84 12.38
C ILE A 215 -18.22 2.95 13.01
N LEU A 216 -17.88 2.16 14.02
CA LEU A 216 -18.84 1.39 14.83
C LEU A 216 -19.78 2.31 15.63
N ILE A 217 -19.23 3.33 16.31
CA ILE A 217 -20.01 4.30 17.08
C ILE A 217 -20.97 5.05 16.15
N GLU A 218 -20.47 5.55 15.01
CA GLU A 218 -21.28 6.25 14.03
C GLU A 218 -22.42 5.37 13.49
N CYS A 219 -22.15 4.09 13.20
CA CYS A 219 -23.17 3.14 12.77
C CYS A 219 -24.23 2.90 13.87
N GLY A 220 -23.79 2.73 15.12
CA GLY A 220 -24.68 2.59 16.28
C GLY A 220 -25.62 3.79 16.44
N LEU A 221 -25.09 5.01 16.35
CA LEU A 221 -25.89 6.24 16.42
C LEU A 221 -26.94 6.32 15.30
N ARG A 222 -26.55 5.97 14.06
CA ARG A 222 -27.51 5.93 12.93
C ARG A 222 -28.62 4.91 13.15
N LYS A 223 -28.29 3.71 13.62
CA LYS A 223 -29.29 2.67 13.93
C LYS A 223 -30.27 3.08 15.03
N GLU A 224 -29.81 3.88 15.98
CA GLU A 224 -30.66 4.45 17.04
C GLU A 224 -31.43 5.71 16.59
N GLY A 225 -31.25 6.18 15.34
CA GLY A 225 -31.86 7.41 14.83
C GLY A 225 -31.32 8.68 15.50
N LYS A 226 -30.10 8.64 16.05
CA LYS A 226 -29.48 9.72 16.80
C LYS A 226 -28.51 10.55 15.95
N PRO A 227 -28.32 11.85 16.26
CA PRO A 227 -27.30 12.66 15.60
C PRO A 227 -25.88 12.25 16.03
N SER A 228 -24.88 12.62 15.23
CA SER A 228 -23.47 12.21 15.42
C SER A 228 -22.80 12.69 16.72
N HIS A 229 -23.39 13.68 17.40
CA HIS A 229 -22.91 14.23 18.67
C HIS A 229 -23.65 13.68 19.89
N ALA A 230 -24.62 12.78 19.70
CA ALA A 230 -25.35 12.17 20.81
C ALA A 230 -24.56 11.01 21.43
N GLU A 231 -24.99 10.59 22.61
CA GLU A 231 -24.47 9.39 23.27
C GLU A 231 -25.20 8.13 22.77
N LEU A 232 -24.45 7.04 22.61
CA LEU A 232 -24.99 5.71 22.36
C LEU A 232 -25.84 5.24 23.54
N SER A 233 -26.81 4.37 23.30
CA SER A 233 -27.40 3.60 24.40
C SER A 233 -26.34 2.76 25.12
N VAL A 234 -26.59 2.42 26.38
CA VAL A 234 -25.71 1.53 27.16
C VAL A 234 -25.50 0.20 26.42
N HIS A 235 -26.59 -0.35 25.86
CA HIS A 235 -26.54 -1.62 25.14
C HIS A 235 -25.66 -1.55 23.88
N ALA A 236 -25.85 -0.54 23.01
CA ALA A 236 -25.02 -0.38 21.82
C ALA A 236 -23.55 -0.11 22.16
N TYR A 237 -23.29 0.61 23.26
CA TYR A 237 -21.93 0.82 23.75
C TYR A 237 -21.28 -0.49 24.22
N GLU A 238 -22.02 -1.32 24.94
CA GLU A 238 -21.57 -2.64 25.41
C GLU A 238 -21.27 -3.58 24.23
N ASP A 239 -22.14 -3.63 23.22
CA ASP A 239 -21.94 -4.43 22.01
C ASP A 239 -20.66 -4.04 21.26
N ILE A 240 -20.47 -2.74 21.03
CA ILE A 240 -19.26 -2.21 20.36
C ILE A 240 -18.02 -2.52 21.21
N THR A 241 -18.11 -2.34 22.53
CA THR A 241 -16.99 -2.62 23.43
C THR A 241 -16.65 -4.11 23.44
N ALA A 242 -17.64 -4.99 23.41
CA ALA A 242 -17.44 -6.43 23.33
C ALA A 242 -16.79 -6.84 22.01
N LEU A 243 -17.21 -6.26 20.88
CA LEU A 243 -16.58 -6.50 19.58
C LEU A 243 -15.12 -6.04 19.56
N VAL A 244 -14.85 -4.82 20.05
CA VAL A 244 -13.49 -4.26 20.11
C VAL A 244 -12.61 -5.04 21.08
N ALA A 245 -13.14 -5.49 22.22
CA ALA A 245 -12.43 -6.36 23.15
C ALA A 245 -12.19 -7.76 22.55
N GLY A 246 -13.14 -8.28 21.78
CA GLY A 246 -13.04 -9.55 21.05
C GLY A 246 -11.93 -9.56 20.00
N LEU A 247 -11.57 -8.40 19.46
CA LEU A 247 -10.35 -8.23 18.66
C LEU A 247 -9.06 -8.44 19.47
N GLY A 248 -9.13 -8.61 20.79
CA GLY A 248 -8.00 -8.85 21.70
C GLY A 248 -7.09 -7.64 21.90
N TRP A 249 -7.67 -6.46 21.75
CA TRP A 249 -7.10 -5.21 22.25
C TRP A 249 -7.75 -4.95 23.61
N GLY A 250 -6.93 -4.69 24.65
CA GLY A 250 -7.43 -4.52 26.01
C GLY A 250 -8.49 -3.42 26.13
N VAL A 251 -9.17 -3.36 27.28
CA VAL A 251 -10.20 -2.34 27.57
C VAL A 251 -9.60 -0.95 27.35
N LEU A 252 -10.01 -0.28 26.28
CA LEU A 252 -9.53 1.05 25.96
C LEU A 252 -10.10 2.07 26.95
N PRO A 253 -9.31 3.04 27.42
CA PRO A 253 -9.81 4.07 28.33
C PRO A 253 -10.94 4.88 27.68
N LYS A 254 -11.96 5.21 28.48
CA LYS A 254 -13.14 6.01 28.05
C LYS A 254 -12.75 7.36 27.41
N SER A 255 -11.57 7.89 27.72
CA SER A 255 -11.05 9.17 27.21
C SER A 255 -10.51 9.15 25.78
N ALA A 256 -10.42 7.98 25.12
CA ALA A 256 -9.84 7.87 23.77
C ALA A 256 -10.82 8.20 22.61
N VAL A 257 -12.05 8.63 22.90
CA VAL A 257 -13.00 9.13 21.88
C VAL A 257 -12.94 10.65 21.89
N ASN A 258 -11.99 11.21 21.16
CA ASN A 258 -12.10 12.61 20.72
C ASN A 258 -12.52 12.59 19.24
N PRO A 259 -13.77 12.94 18.90
CA PRO A 259 -14.30 12.87 17.52
C PRO A 259 -13.67 13.89 16.55
N ARG A 260 -12.47 14.43 16.84
CA ARG A 260 -11.82 15.51 16.08
C ARG A 260 -10.56 15.10 15.32
N LEU A 261 -10.30 13.81 15.15
CA LEU A 261 -9.16 13.32 14.35
C LEU A 261 -9.66 12.36 13.25
N MET A 262 -10.50 12.87 12.36
CA MET A 262 -10.51 12.38 10.97
C MET A 262 -9.59 13.33 10.18
N PRO A 263 -8.57 12.85 9.46
CA PRO A 263 -7.92 13.69 8.48
C PRO A 263 -8.97 14.08 7.43
N GLY A 264 -9.20 15.39 7.30
CA GLY A 264 -9.91 15.94 6.16
C GLY A 264 -9.17 15.63 4.87
N GLU A 265 -9.95 15.44 3.82
CA GLU A 265 -9.51 15.43 2.42
C GLU A 265 -8.56 16.60 2.09
#